data_AF-A0A7J4KDD4-F1
#
_entry.id   AF-A0A7J4KDD4-F1
#
_cell.length_a   1.000
_cell.length_b   1.000
_cell.length_c   1.000
_cell.angle_alpha   90.00
_cell.angle_beta   90.00
_cell.angle_gamma   90.00
#
_symmetry.space_group_name_H-M   'P 1'
#
loop_
_entity.id
_entity.type
_entity.pdbx_description
1 polymer ?
#
loop_
_entity_poly.entity_id
_entity_poly.type
_entity_poly.pdbx_seq_one_letter_code
_entity_poly.pdbx_strand_id
1 'polypeptide(L)'
;MEGSVSHGNPPRITAKDYKPLDFPEHTPCFVCSALWSHHIEKLTESRKARSKDQQQARRICKTCYRTAKKKAQRAARVLPGAFEVSRLERLKSTIGRCTICELDTAVYIDRSTDAKVCEFCYQRAIRPTDHGEVVG
;
A
#
# COMPACT_ATOMS: atom_id res chain seq x y z
N MET A 1 -30.45 8.08 -24.71
CA MET A 1 -29.27 7.19 -24.88
C MET A 1 -28.60 7.04 -23.53
N GLU A 2 -28.92 5.98 -22.78
CA GLU A 2 -28.22 5.66 -21.53
C GLU A 2 -27.05 4.73 -21.85
N GLY A 3 -25.83 5.27 -21.77
CA GLY A 3 -24.60 4.54 -22.03
C GLY A 3 -24.33 3.56 -20.89
N SER A 4 -24.49 2.27 -21.16
CA SER A 4 -24.11 1.19 -20.25
C SER A 4 -22.61 1.27 -19.94
N VAL A 5 -22.26 1.62 -18.71
CA VAL A 5 -20.87 1.60 -18.24
C VAL A 5 -20.44 0.14 -18.14
N SER A 6 -19.61 -0.30 -19.09
CA SER A 6 -18.95 -1.61 -19.03
C SER A 6 -18.10 -1.69 -17.76
N HIS A 7 -18.56 -2.46 -16.77
CA HIS A 7 -17.83 -2.77 -15.54
C HIS A 7 -16.75 -3.82 -15.83
N GLY A 8 -15.82 -3.49 -16.75
CA GLY A 8 -14.58 -4.24 -16.90
C GLY A 8 -13.86 -4.33 -15.56
N ASN A 9 -13.19 -5.45 -15.30
CA ASN A 9 -12.41 -5.61 -14.07
C ASN A 9 -11.46 -4.41 -13.92
N PRO A 10 -11.57 -3.60 -12.86
CA PRO A 10 -10.81 -2.37 -12.76
C PRO A 10 -9.31 -2.68 -12.85
N PRO A 11 -8.54 -1.86 -13.58
CA PRO A 11 -7.12 -2.12 -13.78
C PRO A 11 -6.41 -2.22 -12.43
N ARG A 12 -5.63 -3.29 -12.25
CA ARG A 12 -4.88 -3.53 -11.00
C ARG A 12 -3.74 -2.51 -10.90
N ILE A 13 -3.65 -1.85 -9.75
CA ILE A 13 -2.58 -0.91 -9.41
C ILE A 13 -1.79 -1.40 -8.18
N THR A 14 -0.51 -1.06 -8.13
CA THR A 14 0.38 -1.35 -6.99
C THR A 14 0.59 -0.07 -6.19
N ALA A 15 0.16 -0.05 -4.92
CA ALA A 15 0.19 1.17 -4.11
C ALA A 15 1.60 1.77 -3.90
N LYS A 16 2.66 0.94 -3.90
CA LYS A 16 4.06 1.42 -3.77
C LYS A 16 4.49 2.31 -4.93
N ASP A 17 3.90 2.13 -6.11
CA ASP A 17 4.26 2.88 -7.32
C ASP A 17 3.68 4.30 -7.31
N TYR A 18 2.84 4.65 -6.34
CA TYR A 18 2.20 5.96 -6.26
C TYR A 18 2.77 6.79 -5.11
N LYS A 19 2.81 8.11 -5.32
CA LYS A 19 3.06 9.11 -4.26
C LYS A 19 1.87 10.07 -4.18
N PRO A 20 1.60 10.68 -3.02
CA PRO A 20 0.63 11.76 -2.94
C PRO A 20 1.05 12.93 -3.84
N LEU A 21 0.06 13.61 -4.41
CA LEU A 21 0.24 14.93 -5.00
C LEU A 21 0.23 15.99 -3.89
N ASP A 22 0.96 17.09 -4.09
CA ASP A 22 0.94 18.23 -3.18
C ASP A 22 -0.45 18.90 -3.17
N PHE A 23 -1.08 18.98 -4.34
CA PHE A 23 -2.43 19.47 -4.54
C PHE A 23 -3.25 18.48 -5.39
N PRO A 24 -4.56 18.29 -5.11
CA PRO A 24 -5.41 17.48 -5.97
C PRO A 24 -5.45 18.02 -7.41
N GLU A 25 -5.31 17.13 -8.39
CA GLU A 25 -5.39 17.48 -9.81
C GLU A 25 -6.80 17.16 -10.34
N HIS A 26 -7.35 18.01 -11.21
CA HIS A 26 -8.59 17.76 -11.96
C HIS A 26 -8.34 16.82 -13.17
N THR A 27 -7.62 15.74 -12.91
CA THR A 27 -7.31 14.67 -13.86
C THR A 27 -8.10 13.43 -13.45
N PRO A 28 -8.88 12.80 -14.35
CA PRO A 28 -9.66 11.62 -14.02
C PRO A 28 -8.82 10.47 -13.47
N CYS A 29 -9.37 9.77 -12.48
CA CYS A 29 -8.76 8.59 -11.90
C CYS A 29 -8.65 7.47 -12.93
N PHE A 30 -7.45 6.91 -13.11
CA PHE A 30 -7.19 5.80 -14.03
C PHE A 30 -7.99 4.52 -13.71
N VAL A 31 -8.44 4.34 -12.47
CA VAL A 31 -9.14 3.13 -12.02
C VAL A 31 -10.66 3.26 -12.06
N CYS A 32 -11.20 4.40 -11.63
CA CYS A 32 -12.65 4.60 -11.44
C CYS A 32 -13.21 5.86 -12.10
N SER A 33 -12.42 6.54 -12.94
CA SER A 33 -12.77 7.78 -13.66
C SER A 33 -13.26 8.97 -12.82
N ALA A 34 -13.20 8.90 -11.48
CA ALA A 34 -13.49 10.03 -10.60
C ALA A 34 -12.68 11.27 -10.99
N LEU A 35 -13.33 12.44 -11.00
CA LEU A 35 -12.78 13.69 -11.56
C LEU A 35 -11.50 14.18 -10.89
N TRP A 36 -11.32 13.89 -9.60
CA TRP A 36 -10.21 14.36 -8.81
C TRP A 36 -9.21 13.25 -8.48
N SER A 37 -7.95 13.52 -8.80
CA SER A 37 -6.83 12.65 -8.47
C SER A 37 -5.98 13.23 -7.34
N HIS A 38 -5.52 12.34 -6.47
CA HIS A 38 -4.74 12.70 -5.28
C HIS A 38 -3.37 12.02 -5.24
N HIS A 39 -3.13 11.07 -6.14
CA HIS A 39 -1.85 10.36 -6.20
C HIS A 39 -1.41 10.24 -7.66
N ILE A 40 -0.10 10.31 -7.85
CA ILE A 40 0.55 10.18 -9.15
C ILE A 40 1.54 9.03 -9.12
N GLU A 41 1.58 8.29 -10.22
CA GLU A 41 2.51 7.19 -10.44
C GLU A 41 3.95 7.72 -10.57
N LYS A 42 4.85 7.17 -9.75
CA LYS A 42 6.29 7.41 -9.76
C LYS A 42 6.90 6.91 -11.06
N LEU A 43 8.10 7.39 -11.37
CA LEU A 43 8.89 6.84 -12.47
C LEU A 43 9.59 5.55 -12.01
N THR A 44 8.89 4.42 -12.12
CA THR A 44 9.43 3.08 -11.81
C THR A 44 9.96 2.37 -13.06
N GLU A 45 10.76 1.32 -12.89
CA GLU A 45 11.22 0.48 -14.01
C GLU A 45 10.04 -0.12 -14.79
N SER A 46 9.02 -0.59 -14.08
CA SER A 46 7.79 -1.10 -14.68
C SER A 46 7.05 -0.05 -15.51
N ARG A 47 7.17 1.24 -15.18
CA ARG A 47 6.62 2.33 -15.98
C ARG A 47 7.50 2.63 -17.19
N LYS A 48 8.83 2.62 -17.04
CA LYS A 48 9.79 2.83 -18.14
C LYS A 48 9.71 1.72 -19.20
N ALA A 49 9.42 0.50 -18.78
CA ALA A 49 9.28 -0.67 -19.66
C ALA A 49 7.99 -0.65 -20.52
N ARG A 50 7.07 0.30 -20.28
CA ARG A 50 5.86 0.46 -21.10
C ARG A 50 6.21 1.08 -22.46
N SER A 51 5.38 0.78 -23.45
CA SER A 51 5.41 1.45 -24.75
C SER A 51 5.28 2.97 -24.57
N LYS A 52 5.86 3.76 -25.50
CA LYS A 52 5.97 5.23 -25.36
C LYS A 52 4.60 5.90 -25.09
N ASP A 53 3.54 5.40 -25.71
CA ASP A 53 2.16 5.84 -25.52
C ASP A 53 1.60 5.57 -24.10
N GLN A 54 2.17 4.62 -23.38
CA GLN A 54 1.76 4.21 -22.03
C GLN A 54 2.71 4.66 -20.91
N GLN A 55 3.75 5.43 -21.25
CA GLN A 55 4.73 5.94 -20.28
C GLN A 55 4.24 7.13 -19.45
N GLN A 56 3.08 7.70 -19.77
CA GLN A 56 2.54 8.81 -18.98
C GLN A 56 2.15 8.35 -17.57
N ALA A 57 2.40 9.21 -16.57
CA ALA A 57 2.13 8.87 -15.17
C ALA A 57 0.61 8.73 -14.97
N ARG A 58 0.18 7.57 -14.49
CA ARG A 58 -1.22 7.38 -14.13
C ARG A 58 -1.56 8.21 -12.89
N ARG A 59 -2.75 8.82 -12.90
CA ARG A 59 -3.31 9.56 -11.75
C ARG A 59 -4.44 8.74 -11.14
N ILE A 60 -4.52 8.69 -9.81
CA ILE A 60 -5.58 7.96 -9.11
C ILE A 60 -6.17 8.77 -7.96
N CYS A 61 -7.45 8.53 -7.69
CA CYS A 61 -8.15 9.12 -6.57
C CYS A 61 -7.71 8.50 -5.23
N LYS A 62 -8.06 9.18 -4.13
CA LYS A 62 -7.73 8.75 -2.77
C LYS A 62 -8.32 7.38 -2.42
N THR A 63 -9.53 7.09 -2.91
CA THR A 63 -10.23 5.84 -2.62
C THR A 63 -9.54 4.65 -3.28
N CYS A 64 -9.22 4.74 -4.58
CA CYS A 64 -8.51 3.68 -5.29
C CYS A 64 -7.12 3.41 -4.69
N TYR A 65 -6.39 4.47 -4.32
CA TYR A 65 -5.12 4.31 -3.62
C TYR A 65 -5.30 3.57 -2.27
N ARG A 66 -6.26 3.99 -1.44
CA ARG A 66 -6.54 3.36 -0.14
C ARG A 66 -6.93 1.88 -0.28
N THR A 67 -7.74 1.54 -1.28
CA THR A 67 -8.12 0.15 -1.56
C THR A 67 -6.92 -0.70 -1.95
N ALA A 68 -6.09 -0.21 -2.89
CA ALA A 68 -4.88 -0.90 -3.31
C ALA A 68 -3.89 -1.06 -2.15
N LYS A 69 -3.73 -0.01 -1.33
CA LYS A 69 -2.88 -0.03 -0.14
C LYS A 69 -3.35 -1.06 0.87
N LYS A 70 -4.64 -1.06 1.25
CA LYS A 70 -5.21 -2.06 2.20
C LYS A 70 -5.02 -3.48 1.67
N LYS A 71 -5.21 -3.72 0.38
CA LYS A 71 -4.99 -5.02 -0.25
C LYS A 71 -3.53 -5.46 -0.12
N ALA A 72 -2.59 -4.59 -0.47
CA ALA A 72 -1.16 -4.87 -0.35
C ALA A 72 -0.73 -5.08 1.11
N GLN A 73 -1.23 -4.29 2.05
CA GLN A 73 -0.97 -4.48 3.46
C GLN A 73 -1.48 -5.83 3.97
N ARG A 74 -2.71 -6.23 3.59
CA ARG A 74 -3.26 -7.55 3.92
C ARG A 74 -2.46 -8.70 3.32
N ALA A 75 -1.94 -8.53 2.10
CA ALA A 75 -1.13 -9.53 1.42
C ALA A 75 0.30 -9.65 1.96
N ALA A 76 0.86 -8.59 2.56
CA ALA A 76 2.17 -8.66 3.20
C ALA A 76 2.13 -9.69 4.33
N ARG A 77 2.98 -10.71 4.30
CA ARG A 77 3.07 -11.74 5.34
C ARG A 77 4.04 -11.27 6.43
N VAL A 78 3.64 -11.41 7.70
CA VAL A 78 4.57 -11.29 8.83
C VAL A 78 5.10 -12.68 9.08
N LEU A 79 6.38 -12.90 8.81
CA LEU A 79 7.01 -14.19 9.07
C LEU A 79 7.23 -14.36 10.58
N PRO A 80 7.16 -15.60 11.12
CA PRO A 80 7.59 -15.87 12.49
C PRO A 80 9.02 -15.37 12.70
N GLY A 81 9.26 -14.67 13.81
CA GLY A 81 10.56 -14.07 14.11
C GLY A 81 10.87 -12.77 13.35
N ALA A 82 9.97 -12.26 12.49
CA ALA A 82 10.17 -10.97 11.83
C ALA A 82 10.22 -9.80 12.83
N PHE A 83 9.48 -9.90 13.93
CA PHE A 83 9.58 -9.04 15.12
C PHE A 83 8.81 -9.70 16.27
N GLU A 84 9.15 -9.33 17.50
CA GLU A 84 8.38 -9.72 18.68
C GLU A 84 7.50 -8.56 19.14
N VAL A 85 6.17 -8.77 19.16
CA VAL A 85 5.18 -7.75 19.53
C VAL A 85 5.48 -7.14 20.89
N SER A 86 5.85 -7.96 21.88
CA SER A 86 6.15 -7.54 23.26
C SER A 86 7.37 -6.63 23.38
N ARG A 87 8.26 -6.65 22.37
CA ARG A 87 9.49 -5.85 22.31
C ARG A 87 9.35 -4.59 21.48
N LEU A 88 8.22 -4.39 20.80
CA LEU A 88 8.02 -3.22 19.95
C LEU A 88 7.95 -1.93 20.77
N GLU A 89 8.88 -1.03 20.53
CA GLU A 89 8.89 0.31 21.10
C GLU A 89 8.22 1.31 20.15
N ARG A 90 7.38 2.21 20.69
CA ARG A 90 6.79 3.30 19.89
C ARG A 90 7.85 4.34 19.53
N LEU A 91 7.95 4.65 18.25
CA LEU A 91 8.88 5.63 17.73
C LEU A 91 8.45 7.06 18.12
N LYS A 92 9.41 7.85 18.58
CA LYS A 92 9.21 9.29 18.91
C LYS A 92 9.34 10.20 17.69
N SER A 93 9.96 9.71 16.62
CA SER A 93 10.19 10.43 15.37
C SER A 93 10.03 9.49 14.18
N THR A 94 9.77 10.04 13.00
CA THR A 94 9.65 9.25 11.78
C THR A 94 11.03 8.82 11.30
N ILE A 95 11.32 7.51 11.38
CA ILE A 95 12.62 6.93 10.94
C ILE A 95 12.54 6.15 9.62
N GLY A 96 11.39 6.17 8.94
CA GLY A 96 11.20 5.52 7.65
C GLY A 96 9.86 4.80 7.50
N ARG A 97 9.79 3.90 6.50
CA ARG A 97 8.62 3.07 6.22
C ARG A 97 8.68 1.75 6.97
N CYS A 98 7.52 1.13 7.11
CA CYS A 98 7.39 -0.20 7.67
C CYS A 98 8.15 -1.23 6.83
N THR A 99 8.96 -2.08 7.45
CA THR A 99 9.70 -3.16 6.77
C THR A 99 8.79 -4.28 6.28
N ILE A 100 7.59 -4.43 6.84
CA ILE A 100 6.63 -5.49 6.47
C ILE A 100 5.84 -5.14 5.21
N CYS A 101 5.21 -3.97 5.16
CA CYS A 101 4.39 -3.56 4.02
C CYS A 101 5.08 -2.56 3.09
N GLU A 102 6.11 -1.85 3.57
CA GLU A 102 6.83 -0.76 2.89
C GLU A 102 5.93 0.35 2.31
N LEU A 103 4.70 0.45 2.81
CA LEU A 103 3.70 1.40 2.35
C LEU A 103 3.52 2.55 3.35
N ASP A 104 3.34 2.20 4.61
CA ASP A 104 3.10 3.16 5.68
C ASP A 104 4.38 3.53 6.43
N THR A 105 4.36 4.72 7.01
CA THR A 105 5.37 5.17 7.97
C THR A 105 5.40 4.21 9.16
N ALA A 106 6.61 3.84 9.58
CA ALA A 106 6.79 3.06 10.79
C ALA A 106 6.51 3.92 12.03
N VAL A 107 5.77 3.35 12.97
CA VAL A 107 5.45 3.98 14.26
C VAL A 107 5.94 3.13 15.44
N TYR A 108 6.39 1.90 15.17
CA TYR A 108 7.06 1.01 16.12
C TYR A 108 8.41 0.53 15.56
N ILE A 109 9.33 0.16 16.45
CA ILE A 109 10.59 -0.51 16.11
C ILE A 109 10.85 -1.67 17.08
N ASP A 110 11.29 -2.81 16.55
CA ASP A 110 11.95 -3.86 17.31
C ASP A 110 13.45 -3.67 17.11
N ARG A 111 14.14 -3.21 18.15
CA ARG A 111 15.58 -2.92 18.06
C ARG A 111 16.44 -4.18 17.90
N SER A 112 15.91 -5.35 18.28
CA SER A 112 16.65 -6.61 18.18
C SER A 112 16.73 -7.13 16.76
N THR A 113 15.71 -6.85 15.94
CA THR A 113 15.61 -7.27 14.53
C THR A 113 15.71 -6.10 13.54
N ASP A 114 15.81 -4.87 14.04
CA ASP A 114 15.67 -3.61 13.30
C ASP A 114 14.35 -3.50 12.48
N ALA A 115 13.35 -4.29 12.85
CA ALA A 115 12.06 -4.30 12.19
C ALA A 115 11.27 -3.03 12.53
N LYS A 116 10.89 -2.29 11.49
CA LYS A 116 10.13 -1.04 11.62
C LYS A 116 8.68 -1.35 11.25
N VAL A 117 7.74 -1.13 12.15
CA VAL A 117 6.36 -1.61 12.01
C VAL A 117 5.39 -0.42 11.98
N CYS A 118 4.50 -0.37 10.98
CA CYS A 118 3.42 0.60 10.94
C CYS A 118 2.24 0.15 11.82
N GLU A 119 1.37 1.09 12.18
CA GLU A 119 0.17 0.83 12.99
C GLU A 119 -0.66 -0.33 12.43
N PHE A 120 -0.90 -0.37 11.11
CA PHE A 120 -1.69 -1.45 10.50
C PHE A 120 -1.06 -2.83 10.69
N CYS A 121 0.26 -2.96 10.48
CA CYS A 121 0.96 -4.23 10.62
C CYS A 121 1.04 -4.67 12.09
N TYR A 122 1.22 -3.71 13.01
CA TYR A 122 1.19 -3.96 14.45
C TYR A 122 -0.18 -4.50 14.89
N GLN A 123 -1.26 -3.79 14.55
CA GLN A 123 -2.64 -4.18 14.86
C GLN A 123 -3.03 -5.54 14.30
N ARG A 124 -2.36 -6.00 13.23
CA ARG A 124 -2.59 -7.34 12.68
C ARG A 124 -1.79 -8.41 13.41
N ALA A 125 -0.59 -8.10 13.90
CA ALA A 125 0.25 -9.04 14.63
C ALA A 125 -0.25 -9.31 16.06
N ILE A 126 -0.92 -8.34 16.69
CA ILE A 126 -1.54 -8.53 18.02
C ILE A 126 -2.87 -9.29 17.98
N ARG A 127 -3.48 -9.43 16.79
CA ARG A 127 -4.72 -10.20 16.66
C ARG A 127 -4.37 -11.68 16.77
N PRO A 128 -5.09 -12.45 17.59
CA PRO A 128 -4.87 -13.89 17.68
C PRO A 128 -5.01 -14.47 16.27
N THR A 129 -3.94 -15.13 15.82
CA THR A 129 -3.99 -15.92 14.60
C THR A 129 -4.60 -17.24 15.03
N ASP A 130 -5.83 -17.49 14.61
CA ASP A 130 -6.48 -18.79 14.82
C ASP A 130 -5.55 -19.89 14.30
N HIS A 131 -5.48 -20.96 15.08
CA HIS A 131 -4.32 -21.81 15.24
C HIS A 131 -3.83 -22.48 13.95
N GLY A 132 -2.52 -22.46 13.73
CA GLY A 132 -1.87 -23.48 12.92
C GLY A 132 -1.89 -24.79 13.69
N GLU A 133 -2.99 -25.53 13.59
CA GLU A 133 -3.11 -26.90 14.08
C GLU A 133 -2.11 -27.76 13.30
N VAL A 134 -1.05 -28.20 13.99
CA VAL A 134 -0.16 -29.25 13.50
C VAL A 134 -0.91 -30.57 13.65
N VAL A 135 -1.47 -31.08 12.55
CA VAL A 135 -1.90 -32.48 12.49
C VAL A 135 -0.64 -33.34 12.59
N GLY A 136 -0.48 -33.99 13.75
CA GLY A 136 0.49 -35.05 13.97
C GLY A 136 0.09 -36.34 13.29
#